data_AF-A0A7X2XWY5-F1
#
_entry.id   AF-A0A7X2XWY5-F1
#
_cell.length_a   1.000
_cell.length_b   1.000
_cell.length_c   1.000
_cell.angle_alpha   90.00
_cell.angle_beta   90.00
_cell.angle_gamma   90.00
#
_symmetry.space_group_name_H-M   'P 1'
#
loop_
_entity.id
_entity.type
_entity.pdbx_description
1 polymer ?
#
loop_
_entity_poly.entity_id
_entity_poly.type
_entity_poly.pdbx_seq_one_letter_code
_entity_poly.pdbx_strand_id
1 'polypeptide(L)'
;MNQIIQEILDSGAKSLLDYVEQLVKQQIDLDGFIEQLVAQAKTMLKQVATTALEEIDTHLMVPMKHAHWQVHDLRPRKVVTEIGELQINRRYYVSNQERCYPLD
;
A
#
# COMPACT_ATOMS: atom_id res chain seq x y z
N MET A 1 13.71 9.21 0.73
CA MET A 1 12.29 8.96 0.45
C MET A 1 12.23 7.84 -0.59
N ASN A 2 11.42 6.80 -0.35
CA ASN A 2 11.32 5.63 -1.24
C ASN A 2 10.85 6.10 -2.63
N GLN A 3 11.54 5.68 -3.70
CA GLN A 3 11.25 6.08 -5.08
C GLN A 3 9.81 5.74 -5.50
N ILE A 4 9.28 4.60 -5.08
CA ILE A 4 7.90 4.18 -5.39
C ILE A 4 6.89 5.10 -4.71
N ILE A 5 7.17 5.47 -3.45
CA ILE A 5 6.32 6.44 -2.72
C ILE A 5 6.33 7.79 -3.45
N GLN A 6 7.47 8.21 -3.98
CA GLN A 6 7.57 9.45 -4.74
C GLN A 6 6.77 9.38 -6.05
N GLU A 7 6.85 8.27 -6.79
CA GLU A 7 6.08 8.04 -8.02
C GLU A 7 4.55 8.07 -7.75
N ILE A 8 4.11 7.50 -6.62
CA ILE A 8 2.70 7.57 -6.19
C ILE A 8 2.29 9.03 -5.93
N LEU A 9 3.13 9.80 -5.23
CA LEU A 9 2.85 11.20 -4.93
C LEU A 9 2.81 12.07 -6.20
N ASP A 10 3.76 11.88 -7.11
CA ASP A 10 3.84 12.62 -8.37
C ASP A 10 2.65 12.29 -9.29
N SER A 11 2.26 11.01 -9.37
CA SER A 11 1.07 10.57 -10.11
C SER A 11 -0.20 11.20 -9.55
N GLY A 12 -0.34 11.20 -8.22
CA GLY A 12 -1.46 11.84 -7.54
C GLY A 12 -1.53 13.35 -7.76
N ALA A 13 -0.38 14.04 -7.70
CA ALA A 13 -0.30 15.46 -7.96
C ALA A 13 -0.72 15.81 -9.40
N LYS A 14 -0.30 15.00 -10.39
CA LYS A 14 -0.73 15.17 -11.78
C LYS A 14 -2.24 15.01 -11.94
N SER A 15 -2.81 13.96 -11.34
CA SER A 15 -4.26 13.75 -11.38
C SER A 15 -5.04 14.91 -10.74
N LEU A 16 -4.55 15.49 -9.64
CA LEU A 16 -5.17 16.67 -9.02
C LEU A 16 -5.13 17.89 -9.95
N LEU A 17 -4.03 18.12 -10.67
CA LEU A 17 -3.93 19.20 -11.65
C LEU A 17 -4.96 19.03 -12.77
N ASP A 18 -5.13 17.82 -13.28
CA ASP A 18 -6.11 17.52 -14.33
C ASP A 18 -7.54 17.82 -13.85
N TYR A 19 -7.88 17.51 -12.60
CA TYR A 19 -9.19 17.84 -12.02
C TYR A 19 -9.41 19.34 -11.81
N VAL A 20 -8.38 20.06 -11.36
CA VAL A 20 -8.44 21.52 -11.24
C VAL A 20 -8.68 22.15 -12.62
N GLU A 21 -8.04 21.63 -13.66
CA GLU A 21 -8.24 22.09 -15.03
C GLU A 21 -9.69 21.86 -15.50
N GLN A 22 -10.30 20.73 -15.16
CA GLN A 22 -11.71 20.44 -15.49
C GLN A 22 -12.69 21.37 -14.75
N LEU A 23 -12.41 21.69 -13.48
CA LEU A 23 -13.19 22.67 -12.71
C LEU A 23 -13.11 24.07 -13.33
N VAL A 24 -11.92 24.53 -13.71
CA VAL A 24 -11.71 25.83 -14.38
C VAL A 24 -12.42 25.88 -15.73
N LYS A 25 -12.44 24.75 -16.45
CA LYS A 25 -13.20 24.56 -17.70
C LYS A 25 -14.72 24.46 -17.49
N GLN A 26 -15.20 24.60 -16.25
CA GLN A 26 -16.60 24.46 -15.85
C GLN A 26 -17.24 23.12 -16.25
N GLN A 27 -16.44 22.06 -16.40
CA GLN A 27 -16.94 20.72 -16.75
C GLN A 27 -17.46 19.96 -15.53
N ILE A 28 -17.13 20.42 -14.31
CA ILE A 28 -17.48 19.80 -13.03
C ILE A 28 -17.93 20.91 -12.08
N ASP A 29 -18.92 20.65 -11.24
CA ASP A 29 -19.31 21.53 -10.15
C ASP A 29 -18.35 21.43 -8.95
N LEU A 30 -18.46 22.37 -8.01
CA LEU A 30 -17.58 22.39 -6.82
C LEU A 30 -17.78 21.16 -5.93
N ASP A 31 -19.01 20.68 -5.80
CA ASP A 31 -19.32 19.52 -4.96
C ASP A 31 -18.71 18.24 -5.55
N GLY A 32 -18.88 17.99 -6.85
CA GLY A 32 -18.27 16.86 -7.55
C GLY A 32 -16.74 16.92 -7.55
N PHE A 33 -16.15 18.12 -7.64
CA PHE A 33 -14.71 18.29 -7.52
C PHE A 33 -14.20 17.92 -6.11
N ILE A 34 -14.89 18.33 -5.05
CA ILE A 34 -14.52 17.99 -3.67
C ILE A 34 -14.61 16.47 -3.44
N GLU A 35 -15.69 15.82 -3.92
CA GLU A 35 -15.84 14.37 -3.80
C GLU A 35 -14.70 13.61 -4.49
N GLN A 36 -14.32 14.03 -5.70
CA GLN A 36 -13.22 13.44 -6.45
C GLN A 36 -11.87 13.67 -5.77
N LEU A 37 -11.64 14.87 -5.23
CA LEU A 37 -10.40 15.18 -4.51
C LEU A 37 -10.26 14.31 -3.25
N VAL A 38 -11.34 14.11 -2.49
CA VAL A 38 -11.36 13.22 -1.33
C VAL A 38 -11.12 11.76 -1.74
N ALA A 39 -11.75 11.30 -2.82
CA ALA A 39 -11.56 9.94 -3.33
C ALA A 39 -10.12 9.70 -3.80
N GLN A 40 -9.52 10.67 -4.49
CA GLN A 40 -8.13 10.61 -4.95
C GLN A 40 -7.16 10.62 -3.78
N ALA A 41 -7.36 11.51 -2.81
CA ALA A 41 -6.54 11.57 -1.60
C ALA A 41 -6.58 10.25 -0.81
N LYS A 42 -7.76 9.64 -0.65
CA LYS A 42 -7.88 8.31 -0.03
C LYS A 42 -7.12 7.24 -0.80
N THR A 43 -7.21 7.25 -2.13
CA THR A 43 -6.51 6.29 -2.99
C THR A 43 -4.99 6.39 -2.84
N MET A 44 -4.46 7.62 -2.88
CA MET A 44 -3.03 7.87 -2.69
C MET A 44 -2.56 7.40 -1.31
N LEU A 45 -3.30 7.76 -0.25
CA LEU A 45 -2.97 7.34 1.12
C LEU A 45 -2.94 5.82 1.26
N LYS A 46 -3.89 5.11 0.64
CA LYS A 46 -3.92 3.64 0.64
C LYS A 46 -2.69 3.04 -0.03
N GLN A 47 -2.30 3.56 -1.19
CA GLN A 47 -1.12 3.08 -1.91
C GLN A 47 0.16 3.32 -1.12
N VAL A 48 0.37 4.54 -0.60
CA VAL A 48 1.53 4.87 0.23
C VAL A 48 1.59 3.99 1.48
N ALA A 49 0.47 3.82 2.19
CA ALA A 49 0.42 2.96 3.38
C ALA A 49 0.75 1.50 3.05
N THR A 50 0.24 0.98 1.93
CA THR A 50 0.49 -0.39 1.48
C THR A 50 1.98 -0.58 1.16
N THR A 51 2.57 0.30 0.36
CA THR A 51 4.00 0.25 0.01
C THR A 51 4.90 0.38 1.25
N ALA A 52 4.56 1.29 2.17
CA ALA A 52 5.33 1.43 3.42
C ALA A 52 5.27 0.17 4.29
N LEU A 53 4.11 -0.48 4.38
CA LEU A 53 3.97 -1.73 5.14
C LEU A 53 4.74 -2.89 4.49
N GLU A 54 4.75 -2.98 3.16
CA GLU A 54 5.55 -3.97 2.42
C GLU A 54 7.07 -3.71 2.54
N GLU A 55 7.48 -2.44 2.62
CA GLU A 55 8.87 -2.06 2.86
C GLU A 55 9.31 -2.43 4.29
N ILE A 56 8.47 -2.17 5.29
CA ILE A 56 8.71 -2.61 6.68
C ILE A 56 8.85 -4.14 6.73
N ASP A 57 7.94 -4.88 6.09
CA ASP A 57 8.00 -6.34 6.00
C ASP A 57 9.34 -6.81 5.38
N THR A 58 9.83 -6.12 4.34
CA THR A 58 11.12 -6.40 3.72
C THR A 58 12.32 -6.06 4.61
N HIS A 59 12.25 -5.01 5.43
CA HIS A 59 13.34 -4.70 6.37
C HIS A 59 13.39 -5.68 7.53
N LEU A 60 12.23 -6.13 8.03
CA LEU A 60 12.13 -7.20 9.01
C LEU A 60 12.73 -8.52 8.50
N MET A 61 12.83 -8.70 7.17
CA MET A 61 13.44 -9.89 6.57
C MET A 61 14.94 -10.00 6.66
N VAL A 62 15.65 -8.88 6.74
CA VAL A 62 17.12 -8.88 6.76
C VAL A 62 17.66 -9.74 7.91
N PRO A 63 17.23 -9.58 9.17
CA PRO A 63 17.68 -10.45 10.27
C PRO A 63 17.17 -11.90 10.14
N MET A 64 15.95 -12.11 9.63
CA MET A 64 15.38 -13.46 9.48
C MET A 64 16.15 -14.32 8.47
N LYS A 65 16.61 -13.71 7.37
CA LYS A 65 17.47 -14.39 6.39
C LYS A 65 18.81 -14.83 7.00
N HIS A 66 19.41 -14.00 7.86
CA HIS A 66 20.61 -14.38 8.61
C HIS A 66 20.36 -15.55 9.57
N ALA A 67 19.14 -15.70 10.07
CA ALA A 67 18.72 -16.83 10.91
C ALA A 67 18.30 -18.09 10.12
N HIS A 68 18.49 -18.11 8.80
CA HIS A 68 18.06 -19.20 7.89
C HIS A 68 16.53 -19.43 7.82
N TRP A 69 15.73 -18.39 8.06
CA TRP A 69 14.29 -18.45 7.84
C TRP A 69 13.96 -18.25 6.37
N GLN A 70 13.00 -19.03 5.85
CA GLN A 70 12.53 -18.91 4.48
C GLN A 70 11.05 -18.53 4.44
N VAL A 71 10.67 -17.73 3.44
CA VAL A 71 9.25 -17.50 3.11
C VAL A 71 8.69 -18.83 2.65
N HIS A 72 7.70 -19.36 3.35
CA HIS A 72 6.99 -20.57 2.94
C HIS A 72 5.59 -20.27 2.38
N ASP A 73 5.04 -19.09 2.70
CA ASP A 73 3.70 -18.70 2.29
C ASP A 73 3.59 -17.18 2.13
N LEU A 74 2.70 -16.77 1.22
CA LEU A 74 2.35 -15.40 0.89
C LEU A 74 0.83 -15.35 0.80
N ARG A 75 0.18 -14.72 1.79
CA ARG A 75 -1.28 -14.58 1.78
C ARG A 75 -1.71 -13.12 1.80
N PRO A 76 -2.69 -12.74 0.97
CA PRO A 76 -3.28 -11.42 1.07
C PRO A 76 -3.99 -11.28 2.42
N ARG A 77 -3.69 -10.20 3.13
CA ARG A 77 -4.37 -9.81 4.37
C ARG A 77 -5.09 -8.50 4.16
N LYS A 78 -6.37 -8.48 4.52
CA LYS A 78 -7.18 -7.27 4.54
C LYS A 78 -7.09 -6.62 5.91
N VAL A 79 -6.79 -5.33 5.93
CA VAL A 79 -6.76 -4.52 7.15
C VAL A 79 -7.70 -3.34 6.92
N VAL A 80 -8.72 -3.22 7.77
CA VAL A 80 -9.65 -2.09 7.72
C VAL A 80 -9.04 -0.96 8.54
N THR A 81 -8.91 0.22 7.91
CA THR A 81 -8.35 1.42 8.53
C THR A 81 -9.30 2.61 8.32
N GLU A 82 -9.01 3.74 8.94
CA GLU A 82 -9.78 4.99 8.75
C GLU A 82 -9.78 5.48 7.30
N ILE A 83 -8.73 5.18 6.53
CA ILE A 83 -8.63 5.49 5.10
C ILE A 83 -9.28 4.43 4.21
N GLY A 84 -9.80 3.34 4.80
CA GLY A 84 -10.51 2.24 4.15
C GLY A 84 -9.79 0.90 4.22
N GLU A 85 -10.28 -0.09 3.47
CA GLU A 85 -9.64 -1.41 3.38
C GLU A 85 -8.31 -1.30 2.62
N LEU A 86 -7.26 -1.82 3.26
CA LEU A 86 -5.94 -2.06 2.69
C LEU A 86 -5.77 -3.55 2.47
N GLN A 87 -5.20 -3.94 1.32
CA GLN A 87 -4.82 -5.32 1.03
C GLN A 87 -3.30 -5.40 0.94
N ILE A 88 -2.70 -6.17 1.85
CA ILE A 88 -1.24 -6.29 1.97
C ILE A 88 -0.87 -7.76 1.80
N ASN A 89 0.17 -8.04 1.03
CA ASN A 89 0.69 -9.39 0.89
C ASN A 89 1.59 -9.73 2.08
N ARG A 90 1.05 -10.42 3.07
CA ARG A 90 1.82 -10.81 4.25
C ARG A 90 2.59 -12.09 3.96
N ARG A 91 3.89 -12.05 4.23
CA ARG A 91 4.78 -13.21 4.18
C ARG A 91 4.73 -13.97 5.50
N TYR A 92 4.70 -15.30 5.42
CA TYR A 92 4.82 -16.19 6.56
C TYR A 92 6.10 -17.01 6.43
N TYR A 93 6.71 -17.30 7.58
CA TYR A 93 8.06 -17.82 7.65
C TYR A 93 8.13 -19.10 8.47
N VAL A 94 9.03 -19.98 8.06
CA VAL A 94 9.38 -21.18 8.79
C VAL A 94 10.89 -21.19 9.00
N SER A 95 11.31 -21.61 10.19
CA SER A 95 12.71 -21.86 10.48
C SER A 95 13.11 -23.21 9.89
N ASN A 96 14.23 -23.25 9.16
CA ASN A 96 14.78 -24.51 8.64
C ASN A 96 15.19 -25.52 9.73
N GLN A 97 15.08 -25.15 11.02
CA GLN A 97 15.42 -26.02 12.15
C GLN A 97 14.24 -26.83 12.71
N GLU A 98 12.99 -26.58 12.29
CA GLU A 98 11.83 -27.34 12.76
C GLU A 98 11.29 -28.25 11.66
N ARG A 99 11.35 -29.57 11.91
CA ARG A 99 10.60 -30.57 11.14
C ARG A 99 9.14 -30.17 11.14
N CYS A 100 8.56 -30.06 9.95
CA CYS A 100 7.14 -29.82 9.75
C CYS A 100 6.31 -30.84 10.57
N TYR A 101 5.58 -30.36 11.56
CA TYR A 101 4.38 -31.06 12.02
C TYR A 101 3.18 -30.36 11.38
N PRO A 102 2.20 -31.12 10.84
CA PRO A 102 0.93 -30.52 10.46
C PRO A 102 0.32 -29.92 11.72
N LEU A 103 -0.05 -28.64 11.66
CA LEU A 103 -0.96 -28.05 12.63
C LEU A 103 -2.35 -28.54 12.23
N ASP A 104 -2.88 -29.50 12.99
CA ASP A 104 -4.30 -29.84 13.01
C ASP A 104 -5.13 -28.65 13.54
#